data_AF-A0A8X6NUP0-F1
#
_entry.id   AF-A0A8X6NUP0-F1
#
_cell.length_a   1.000
_cell.length_b   1.000
_cell.length_c   1.000
_cell.angle_alpha   90.00
_cell.angle_beta   90.00
_cell.angle_gamma   90.00
#
_symmetry.space_group_name_H-M   'P 1'
#
loop_
_entity.id
_entity.type
_entity.pdbx_description
1 polymer ?
#
loop_
_entity_poly.entity_id
_entity_poly.type
_entity_poly.pdbx_seq_one_letter_code
_entity_poly.pdbx_strand_id
1 'polypeptide(L)'
;MEENIVEDLENLLSSFTRGDEDTMDLVKINTNEFIETKGREEPNEMKESFPCIDSNPNIFDFDKFTEQSQLKDRLNNQKIAELKEIVCRYSKIFSNEPGKTHLVEYGVEIIKDVPIKTKPYRMSSRQTV
;
A
#
# COMPACT_ATOMS: atom_id res chain seq x y z
N MET A 1 -15.27 47.44 -2.16
CA MET A 1 -14.59 47.02 -0.92
C MET A 1 -13.63 45.93 -1.33
N GLU A 2 -12.40 46.32 -1.68
CA GLU A 2 -11.31 45.38 -1.93
C GLU A 2 -10.50 45.37 -0.63
N GLU A 3 -10.52 44.25 0.07
CA GLU A 3 -9.89 44.08 1.37
C GLU A 3 -8.38 43.92 1.20
N ASN A 4 -7.63 44.65 2.02
CA ASN A 4 -6.19 44.88 1.88
C ASN A 4 -5.41 43.72 2.52
N ILE A 5 -5.37 42.58 1.81
CA ILE A 5 -4.73 41.31 2.22
C ILE A 5 -3.27 41.49 2.70
N VAL A 6 -2.59 42.52 2.22
CA VAL A 6 -1.19 42.79 2.58
C VAL A 6 -1.06 43.20 4.05
N GLU A 7 -2.00 44.00 4.57
CA GLU A 7 -1.98 44.50 5.94
C GLU A 7 -2.27 43.38 6.95
N ASP A 8 -3.12 42.42 6.57
CA ASP A 8 -3.41 41.23 7.36
C ASP A 8 -2.21 40.28 7.45
N LEU A 9 -1.42 40.16 6.38
CA LEU A 9 -0.21 39.33 6.37
C LEU A 9 0.92 39.96 7.19
N GLU A 10 1.06 41.28 7.17
CA GLU A 10 2.06 41.98 7.99
C GLU A 10 1.75 41.87 9.49
N ASN A 11 0.47 41.95 9.86
CA ASN A 11 0.03 41.74 11.24
C ASN A 11 0.24 40.29 11.71
N LEU A 12 0.04 39.30 10.82
CA LEU A 12 0.29 37.90 11.13
C LEU A 12 1.79 37.62 11.37
N LEU A 13 2.67 38.20 10.55
CA LEU A 13 4.12 38.03 10.69
C LEU A 13 4.67 38.69 11.97
N SER A 14 4.13 39.85 12.35
CA SER A 14 4.47 40.55 13.60
C SER A 14 4.17 39.72 14.87
N SER A 15 3.13 38.88 14.82
CA SER A 15 2.76 38.01 15.96
C SER A 15 3.74 36.86 16.21
N PHE A 16 4.57 36.50 15.22
CA PHE A 16 5.46 35.35 15.32
C PHE A 16 6.83 35.70 15.91
N THR A 17 7.23 36.97 15.92
CA THR A 17 8.56 37.41 16.37
C THR A 17 8.58 37.98 17.78
N ARG A 18 7.55 37.75 18.59
CA ARG A 18 7.53 38.16 19.99
C ARG A 18 7.57 36.95 20.92
N GLY A 19 8.79 36.49 21.18
CA GLY A 19 9.09 35.38 22.09
C GLY A 19 10.58 35.35 22.40
N ASP A 20 11.00 36.34 23.18
CA ASP A 20 12.11 36.41 24.15
C ASP A 20 13.40 35.60 23.90
N GLU A 21 14.48 36.36 23.74
CA GLU A 21 15.87 35.92 23.88
C GLU A 21 16.10 35.42 25.32
N ASP A 22 16.19 34.11 25.54
CA ASP A 22 16.84 33.57 26.74
C ASP A 22 17.40 32.15 26.50
N THR A 23 18.74 32.07 26.60
CA THR A 23 19.59 30.90 26.92
C THR A 23 19.39 29.58 26.14
N MET A 24 20.39 29.30 25.28
CA MET A 24 20.68 27.97 24.74
C MET A 24 21.18 27.02 25.83
N ASP A 25 20.30 26.21 26.43
CA ASP A 25 20.73 25.08 27.27
C ASP A 25 20.95 23.82 26.42
N LEU A 26 22.22 23.54 26.13
CA LEU A 26 22.67 22.28 25.57
C LEU A 26 22.49 21.16 26.61
N VAL A 27 21.37 20.46 26.56
CA VAL A 27 21.18 19.23 27.34
C VAL A 27 22.11 18.15 26.78
N LYS A 28 23.22 17.91 27.47
CA LYS A 28 24.08 16.74 27.26
C LYS A 28 23.30 15.50 27.69
N ILE A 29 22.78 14.76 26.72
CA ILE A 29 22.16 13.46 27.00
C ILE A 29 23.30 12.47 27.28
N ASN A 30 23.41 12.07 28.55
CA ASN A 30 24.31 11.01 28.99
C ASN A 30 23.88 9.70 28.33
N THR A 31 24.72 9.16 27.45
CA THR A 31 24.59 7.79 26.98
C THR A 31 25.03 6.88 28.11
N ASN A 32 24.07 6.31 28.85
CA ASN A 32 24.11 4.98 29.47
C ASN A 32 22.95 4.88 30.48
N GLU A 33 21.84 4.29 30.05
CA GLU A 33 21.09 3.34 30.89
C GLU A 33 20.04 2.63 30.04
N PHE A 34 20.36 1.38 29.71
CA PHE A 34 19.44 0.39 29.19
C PHE A 34 18.55 -0.07 30.35
N ILE A 35 17.24 0.18 30.28
CA ILE A 35 16.27 -0.43 31.20
C ILE A 35 15.31 -1.29 30.38
N GLU A 36 15.45 -2.60 30.59
CA GLU A 36 14.58 -3.65 30.08
C GLU A 36 13.22 -3.65 30.80
N THR A 37 12.18 -3.51 29.98
CA THR A 37 10.83 -4.12 30.04
C THR A 37 10.09 -4.25 31.37
N LYS A 38 8.87 -3.70 31.43
CA LYS A 38 7.68 -4.42 31.91
C LYS A 38 6.42 -4.03 31.12
N GLY A 39 5.84 -5.06 30.48
CA GLY A 39 4.41 -5.22 30.22
C GLY A 39 3.72 -4.17 29.34
N ARG A 40 3.89 -4.27 28.02
CA ARG A 40 2.88 -3.74 27.09
C ARG A 40 1.90 -4.89 26.83
N GLU A 41 0.67 -4.75 27.30
CA GLU A 41 -0.40 -5.63 26.88
C GLU A 41 -0.60 -5.42 25.37
N GLU A 42 -0.23 -6.44 24.59
CA GLU A 42 -0.54 -6.52 23.17
C GLU A 42 -2.07 -6.38 23.02
N PRO A 43 -2.59 -5.51 22.15
CA PRO A 43 -4.00 -5.54 21.83
C PRO A 43 -4.34 -6.96 21.38
N ASN A 44 -5.44 -7.53 21.89
CA ASN A 44 -5.99 -8.78 21.37
C ASN A 44 -6.39 -8.54 19.90
N GLU A 45 -5.42 -8.64 18.98
CA GLU A 45 -5.65 -8.83 17.56
C GLU A 45 -6.41 -10.15 17.45
N MET A 46 -7.73 -10.06 17.26
CA MET A 46 -8.51 -11.19 16.79
C MET A 46 -7.84 -11.64 15.50
N LYS A 47 -7.06 -12.72 15.56
CA LYS A 47 -6.43 -13.35 14.40
C LYS A 47 -7.55 -13.89 13.53
N GLU A 48 -8.16 -13.01 12.73
CA GLU A 48 -8.96 -13.42 11.61
C GLU A 48 -8.02 -14.17 10.68
N SER A 49 -8.10 -15.50 10.75
CA SER A 49 -7.38 -16.35 9.83
C SER A 49 -7.97 -16.11 8.45
N PHE A 50 -7.17 -15.58 7.53
CA PHE A 50 -7.56 -15.58 6.13
C PHE A 50 -7.91 -17.02 5.70
N PRO A 51 -8.98 -17.21 4.91
CA PRO A 51 -9.29 -18.52 4.36
C PRO A 51 -8.07 -19.04 3.58
N CYS A 52 -7.52 -20.17 4.01
CA CYS A 52 -6.44 -20.84 3.32
C CYS A 52 -7.03 -21.56 2.10
N ILE A 53 -6.56 -21.20 0.92
CA ILE A 53 -6.90 -21.91 -0.31
C ILE A 53 -5.79 -22.94 -0.53
N ASP A 54 -6.06 -24.20 -0.19
CA ASP A 54 -5.10 -25.31 -0.32
C ASP A 54 -4.83 -25.70 -1.80
N SER A 55 -5.48 -25.03 -2.74
CA SER A 55 -5.36 -25.26 -4.17
C SER A 55 -4.41 -24.25 -4.80
N ASN A 56 -3.56 -24.72 -5.72
CA ASN A 56 -2.72 -23.81 -6.50
C ASN A 56 -3.60 -22.88 -7.35
N PRO A 57 -3.55 -21.55 -7.12
CA PRO A 57 -4.44 -20.60 -7.78
C PRO A 57 -4.16 -20.42 -9.28
N ASN A 58 -3.06 -20.99 -9.80
CA ASN A 58 -2.74 -20.98 -11.23
C ASN A 58 -3.30 -22.20 -11.98
N ILE A 59 -3.87 -23.19 -11.28
CA ILE A 59 -4.45 -24.37 -11.91
C ILE A 59 -5.92 -24.08 -12.21
N PHE A 60 -6.23 -23.98 -13.51
CA PHE A 60 -7.60 -23.83 -13.98
C PHE A 60 -8.18 -25.19 -14.40
N ASP A 61 -9.28 -25.59 -13.77
CA ASP A 61 -10.04 -26.80 -14.11
C ASP A 61 -11.26 -26.42 -14.95
N PHE A 62 -11.17 -26.68 -16.26
CA PHE A 62 -12.23 -26.37 -17.21
C PHE A 62 -13.49 -27.19 -16.94
N ASP A 63 -13.37 -28.45 -16.54
CA ASP A 63 -14.51 -29.33 -16.38
C ASP A 63 -15.33 -28.90 -15.16
N LYS A 64 -14.66 -28.64 -14.04
CA LYS A 64 -15.29 -28.05 -12.84
C LYS A 64 -15.98 -26.72 -13.14
N PHE A 65 -15.34 -25.85 -13.93
CA PHE A 65 -15.94 -24.59 -14.35
C PHE A 65 -17.21 -24.82 -15.18
N THR A 66 -17.19 -25.75 -16.15
CA THR A 66 -18.37 -26.04 -16.99
C THR A 66 -19.55 -26.60 -16.22
N GLU A 67 -19.30 -27.37 -15.16
CA GLU A 67 -20.33 -27.91 -14.28
C GLU A 67 -20.95 -26.83 -13.41
N GLN A 68 -20.12 -26.00 -12.77
CA GLN A 68 -20.58 -24.92 -11.89
C GLN A 68 -21.41 -23.86 -12.62
N SER A 69 -21.12 -23.64 -13.91
CA SER A 69 -21.76 -22.62 -14.73
C SER A 69 -22.90 -23.15 -15.62
N GLN A 70 -23.20 -24.46 -15.53
CA GLN A 70 -24.24 -25.13 -16.34
C GLN A 70 -24.09 -24.85 -17.84
N LEU A 71 -22.84 -24.77 -18.34
CA LEU A 71 -22.58 -24.35 -19.74
C LEU A 71 -23.11 -25.35 -20.77
N LYS A 72 -23.18 -26.63 -20.41
CA LYS A 72 -23.72 -27.70 -21.26
C LYS A 72 -25.19 -27.51 -21.60
N ASP A 73 -25.95 -26.81 -20.74
CA ASP A 73 -27.38 -26.55 -20.94
C ASP A 73 -27.62 -25.29 -21.78
N ARG A 74 -26.62 -24.40 -21.89
CA ARG A 74 -26.75 -23.07 -22.49
C ARG A 74 -26.02 -22.92 -23.83
N LEU A 75 -25.01 -23.74 -24.06
CA LEU A 75 -24.14 -23.65 -25.24
C LEU A 75 -24.09 -24.98 -25.97
N ASN A 76 -23.96 -24.90 -27.30
CA ASN A 76 -23.69 -26.08 -28.11
C ASN A 76 -22.25 -26.59 -27.87
N ASN A 77 -22.04 -27.89 -28.06
CA ASN A 77 -20.74 -28.56 -27.84
C ASN A 77 -19.60 -27.89 -28.61
N GLN A 78 -19.86 -27.39 -29.82
CA GLN A 78 -18.88 -26.67 -30.62
C GLN A 78 -18.42 -25.37 -29.94
N LYS A 79 -19.35 -24.61 -29.35
CA LYS A 79 -19.02 -23.35 -28.65
C LYS A 79 -18.27 -23.59 -27.35
N ILE A 80 -18.56 -24.71 -26.68
CA ILE A 80 -17.81 -25.14 -25.50
C ILE A 80 -16.36 -25.51 -25.89
N ALA A 81 -16.17 -26.17 -27.04
CA ALA A 81 -14.84 -26.50 -27.56
C ALA A 81 -14.05 -25.23 -27.95
N GLU A 82 -14.67 -24.28 -28.65
CA GLU A 82 -14.06 -22.98 -28.97
C GLU A 82 -13.64 -22.22 -27.70
N LEU A 83 -14.50 -22.21 -26.67
CA LEU A 83 -14.19 -21.58 -25.39
C LEU A 83 -12.98 -22.26 -24.71
N LYS A 84 -12.96 -23.59 -24.69
CA LYS A 84 -11.84 -24.36 -24.13
C LYS A 84 -10.53 -23.99 -24.81
N GLU A 85 -10.53 -23.88 -26.13
CA GLU A 85 -9.35 -23.50 -26.91
C GLU A 85 -8.84 -22.11 -26.51
N ILE A 86 -9.73 -21.11 -26.44
CA ILE A 86 -9.38 -19.73 -26.09
C ILE A 86 -8.81 -19.66 -24.67
N VAL A 87 -9.46 -20.29 -23.70
CA VAL A 87 -9.00 -20.29 -22.30
C VAL A 87 -7.65 -20.98 -22.18
N CYS A 88 -7.44 -22.12 -22.84
CA CYS A 88 -6.14 -22.79 -22.84
C CYS A 88 -5.05 -21.93 -23.48
N ARG A 89 -5.34 -21.26 -24.60
CA ARG A 89 -4.40 -20.39 -25.33
C ARG A 89 -3.89 -19.25 -24.47
N TYR A 90 -4.76 -18.64 -23.67
CA TYR A 90 -4.44 -17.48 -22.85
C TYR A 90 -4.25 -17.80 -21.36
N SER A 91 -4.19 -19.08 -20.98
CA SER A 91 -4.03 -19.55 -19.60
C SER A 91 -2.86 -18.87 -18.85
N LYS A 92 -1.75 -18.60 -19.54
CA LYS A 92 -0.56 -17.97 -18.96
C LYS A 92 -0.71 -16.47 -18.67
N ILE A 93 -1.68 -15.80 -19.30
CA ILE A 93 -1.91 -14.36 -19.08
C ILE A 93 -2.60 -14.12 -17.74
N PHE A 94 -3.45 -15.05 -17.31
CA PHE A 94 -4.19 -14.97 -16.06
C PHE A 94 -3.45 -15.60 -14.86
N SER A 95 -2.13 -15.73 -14.95
CA SER A 95 -1.35 -16.28 -13.84
C SER A 95 -1.36 -15.31 -12.66
N ASN A 96 -1.56 -15.88 -11.47
CA ASN A 96 -1.43 -15.20 -10.18
C ASN A 96 0.04 -15.07 -9.74
N GLU A 97 1.00 -15.40 -10.59
CA GLU A 97 2.41 -15.13 -10.33
C GLU A 97 2.70 -13.64 -10.57
N PRO A 98 3.04 -12.88 -9.51
CA PRO A 98 3.35 -11.45 -9.65
C PRO A 98 4.58 -11.25 -10.56
N GLY A 99 4.60 -10.15 -11.31
CA GLY A 99 5.74 -9.78 -12.17
C GLY A 99 5.78 -10.46 -13.55
N LYS A 100 4.80 -11.28 -13.91
CA LYS A 100 4.68 -11.92 -15.24
C LYS A 100 3.65 -11.28 -16.17
N THR A 101 3.02 -10.19 -15.75
CA THR A 101 2.05 -9.50 -16.59
C THR A 101 2.80 -8.72 -17.68
N HIS A 102 2.32 -8.79 -18.92
CA HIS A 102 2.81 -7.97 -20.05
C HIS A 102 2.34 -6.50 -19.90
N LEU A 103 2.29 -5.99 -18.66
CA LEU A 103 1.97 -4.62 -18.37
C LEU A 103 3.23 -3.82 -18.66
N VAL A 104 3.24 -3.15 -19.81
CA VAL A 104 4.06 -1.99 -20.20
C VAL A 104 5.30 -1.79 -19.33
N GLU A 105 6.48 -1.94 -19.94
CA GLU A 105 7.74 -1.56 -19.29
C GLU A 105 7.69 -0.09 -18.84
N TYR A 106 7.73 0.15 -17.54
CA TYR A 106 7.80 1.50 -17.00
C TYR A 106 9.23 2.01 -17.14
N GLY A 107 9.41 3.08 -17.92
CA GLY A 107 10.66 3.82 -18.01
C GLY A 107 10.91 4.63 -16.74
N VAL A 108 11.39 3.97 -15.68
CA VAL A 108 11.89 4.67 -14.50
C VAL A 108 13.30 5.16 -14.80
N GLU A 109 13.43 6.47 -15.01
CA GLU A 109 14.73 7.11 -15.23
C GLU A 109 15.29 7.68 -13.92
N ILE A 110 16.59 7.45 -13.69
CA ILE A 110 17.30 8.01 -12.54
C ILE A 110 17.60 9.48 -12.82
N ILE A 111 16.89 10.38 -12.14
CA ILE A 111 17.10 11.84 -12.27
C ILE A 111 18.47 12.24 -11.68
N LYS A 112 18.92 11.56 -10.61
CA LYS A 112 20.23 11.78 -9.96
C LYS A 112 20.76 10.46 -9.40
N ASP A 113 22.03 10.16 -9.69
CA ASP A 113 22.75 8.99 -9.15
C ASP A 113 23.24 9.21 -7.71
N VAL A 114 22.34 9.72 -6.86
CA VAL A 114 22.59 9.94 -5.44
C VAL A 114 21.37 9.43 -4.68
N PRO A 115 21.54 8.53 -3.69
CA PRO A 115 20.42 7.98 -2.94
C PRO A 115 19.75 9.08 -2.12
N ILE A 116 18.45 9.26 -2.32
CA ILE A 116 17.64 10.20 -1.53
C ILE A 116 17.23 9.50 -0.23
N LYS A 117 17.73 9.99 0.91
CA LYS A 117 17.31 9.53 2.24
C LYS A 117 16.23 10.46 2.78
N THR A 118 14.99 9.99 2.83
CA THR A 118 13.89 10.68 3.52
C THR A 118 13.64 10.04 4.88
N LYS A 119 13.42 10.86 5.92
CA LYS A 119 12.87 10.36 7.17
C LYS A 119 11.36 10.14 6.97
N PRO A 120 10.76 9.06 7.52
CA PRO A 120 9.32 8.90 7.49
C PRO A 120 8.66 10.10 8.16
N TYR A 121 7.54 10.56 7.62
CA TYR A 121 6.74 11.59 8.29
C TYR A 121 6.25 11.06 9.64
N ARG A 122 6.13 11.96 10.61
CA ARG A 122 5.47 11.62 11.88
C ARG A 122 4.00 11.33 11.59
N MET A 123 3.62 10.07 11.66
CA MET A 123 2.22 9.65 11.56
C MET A 123 1.49 10.06 12.84
N SER A 124 0.29 10.61 12.71
CA SER A 124 -0.55 10.96 13.86
C SER A 124 -1.19 9.70 14.44
N SER A 125 -1.46 9.69 15.75
CA SER A 125 -2.08 8.56 16.45
C SER A 125 -3.48 8.19 15.94
N ARG A 126 -4.07 8.99 15.05
CA ARG A 126 -5.41 8.76 14.48
C ARG A 126 -5.39 7.80 13.27
N GLN A 127 -4.22 7.38 12.82
CA GLN A 127 -4.05 6.39 11.75
C GLN A 127 -3.77 5.01 12.35
N THR A 128 -4.66 4.53 13.21
CA THR A 128 -4.78 3.09 13.49
C THR A 128 -5.84 2.56 12.53
N VAL A 129 -5.38 1.80 11.53
CA VAL A 129 -6.24 0.92 10.70
C VAL A 129 -6.54 -0.32 11.50
#